data_AF-A0A356X863-F1
#
_entry.id   AF-A0A356X863-F1
#
_cell.length_a   1.000
_cell.length_b   1.000
_cell.length_c   1.000
_cell.angle_alpha   90.00
_cell.angle_beta   90.00
_cell.angle_gamma   90.00
#
_symmetry.space_group_name_H-M   'P 1'
#
loop_
_entity.id
_entity.type
_entity.pdbx_description
1 polymer ?
#
loop_
_entity_poly.entity_id
_entity_poly.type
_entity_poly.pdbx_seq_one_letter_code
_entity_poly.pdbx_strand_id
1 'polypeptide(L)'
;KVVGFDSSTDLAVIKINGTDLPHATIGNSENLDVGEWVLAIGNPFRLRSTVVAGIVSALSRDVQIIDDQMRIESFIQTDAAINKGNSGGALVNTSGQLIGINTA
;
A
#
# COMPACT_ATOMS: atom_id res chain seq x y z
N LYS A 1 -2.01 19.24 -4.36
CA LYS A 1 -3.23 19.76 -3.69
C LYS A 1 -4.07 18.58 -3.22
N VAL A 2 -4.60 18.59 -1.99
CA VAL A 2 -5.52 17.55 -1.51
C VAL A 2 -6.84 17.64 -2.28
N VAL A 3 -7.31 16.51 -2.82
CA VAL A 3 -8.63 16.37 -3.46
C VAL A 3 -9.65 15.93 -2.42
N GLY A 4 -9.26 14.98 -1.56
CA GLY A 4 -10.06 14.49 -0.44
C GLY A 4 -9.26 13.49 0.39
N PHE A 5 -9.80 13.13 1.55
CA PHE A 5 -9.29 12.07 2.42
C PHE A 5 -10.46 11.43 3.14
N ASP A 6 -10.26 10.20 3.60
CA ASP A 6 -11.21 9.41 4.38
C ASP A 6 -10.46 8.78 5.56
N SER A 7 -10.79 9.22 6.78
CA SER A 7 -10.15 8.71 8.00
C SER A 7 -10.54 7.27 8.31
N SER A 8 -11.72 6.81 7.86
CA SER A 8 -12.20 5.47 8.14
C SER A 8 -11.38 4.38 7.43
N THR A 9 -10.75 4.71 6.32
CA THR A 9 -9.90 3.79 5.52
C THR A 9 -8.42 4.18 5.49
N ASP A 10 -8.04 5.27 6.17
CA ASP A 10 -6.68 5.85 6.14
C ASP A 10 -6.18 6.14 4.72
N LEU A 11 -7.05 6.71 3.87
CA LEU A 11 -6.74 7.02 2.48
C LEU A 11 -6.89 8.51 2.16
N ALA A 12 -6.03 8.99 1.26
CA ALA A 12 -6.09 10.35 0.73
C ALA A 12 -5.81 10.38 -0.77
N VAL A 13 -6.51 11.25 -1.48
CA VAL A 13 -6.29 11.52 -2.91
C VAL A 13 -5.68 12.90 -3.07
N ILE A 14 -4.56 12.95 -3.78
CA ILE A 14 -3.80 14.18 -4.01
C ILE A 14 -3.70 14.43 -5.51
N LYS A 15 -3.98 15.67 -5.91
CA LYS A 15 -3.75 16.17 -7.27
C LYS A 15 -2.35 16.75 -7.39
N ILE A 16 -1.59 16.21 -8.34
CA ILE A 16 -0.34 16.77 -8.85
C ILE A 16 -0.64 17.47 -10.18
N ASN A 17 -0.03 18.63 -10.40
CA ASN A 17 -0.11 19.35 -11.67
C ASN A 17 1.02 18.86 -12.58
N GLY A 18 0.67 18.22 -13.68
CA GLY A 18 1.59 17.67 -14.67
C GLY A 18 0.80 17.00 -15.80
N THR A 19 1.45 16.81 -16.93
CA THR A 19 0.92 16.11 -18.10
C THR A 19 1.77 14.86 -18.35
N ASP A 20 1.17 13.81 -18.91
CA ASP A 20 1.84 12.56 -19.31
C ASP A 20 2.70 11.92 -18.20
N LEU A 21 2.23 11.99 -16.95
CA LEU A 21 2.88 11.34 -15.83
C LEU A 21 2.76 9.82 -15.94
N PRO A 22 3.82 9.05 -15.61
CA PRO A 22 3.71 7.60 -15.52
C PRO A 22 2.72 7.22 -14.40
N HIS A 23 2.03 6.12 -14.60
CA HIS A 23 1.08 5.55 -13.64
C HIS A 23 1.33 4.06 -13.48
N ALA A 24 0.99 3.53 -12.31
CA ALA A 24 1.04 2.10 -12.07
C ALA A 24 -0.15 1.40 -12.76
N THR A 25 0.08 0.20 -13.29
CA THR A 25 -1.01 -0.70 -13.67
C THR A 25 -1.65 -1.25 -12.39
N ILE A 26 -2.96 -1.16 -12.28
CA ILE A 26 -3.71 -1.67 -11.13
C ILE A 26 -3.99 -3.16 -11.33
N GLY A 27 -3.67 -3.98 -10.33
CA GLY A 27 -3.99 -5.40 -10.28
C GLY A 27 -5.29 -5.67 -9.51
N ASN A 28 -5.65 -6.94 -9.37
CA ASN A 28 -6.77 -7.35 -8.53
C ASN A 28 -6.25 -7.98 -7.23
N SER A 29 -6.54 -7.34 -6.09
CA SER A 29 -6.16 -7.85 -4.76
C SER A 29 -7.01 -9.04 -4.30
N GLU A 30 -8.19 -9.27 -4.89
CA GLU A 30 -9.04 -10.43 -4.58
C GLU A 30 -8.45 -11.75 -5.12
N ASN A 31 -7.51 -11.65 -6.07
CA ASN A 31 -6.85 -12.81 -6.66
C ASN A 31 -5.55 -13.20 -5.95
N LEU A 32 -5.22 -12.55 -4.84
CA LEU A 32 -4.00 -12.85 -4.08
C LEU A 32 -4.18 -14.14 -3.28
N ASP A 33 -3.11 -14.92 -3.21
CA ASP A 33 -3.01 -16.08 -2.34
C ASP A 33 -1.92 -15.88 -1.27
N VAL A 34 -2.13 -16.49 -0.11
CA VAL A 34 -1.11 -16.53 0.95
C VAL A 34 0.11 -17.31 0.43
N GLY A 35 1.30 -16.73 0.58
CA GLY A 35 2.56 -17.26 0.08
C GLY A 35 3.02 -16.65 -1.25
N GLU A 36 2.18 -15.84 -1.91
CA GLU A 36 2.59 -15.15 -3.13
C GLU A 36 3.65 -14.09 -2.86
N TRP A 37 4.61 -13.96 -3.78
CA TRP A 37 5.65 -12.94 -3.73
C TRP A 37 5.09 -11.54 -3.97
N VAL A 38 5.51 -10.61 -3.13
CA VAL A 38 5.17 -9.19 -3.24
C VAL A 38 6.40 -8.33 -3.03
N LEU A 39 6.34 -7.11 -3.57
CA LEU A 39 7.36 -6.09 -3.40
C LEU A 39 6.72 -4.85 -2.77
N ALA A 40 7.25 -4.41 -1.63
CA ALA A 40 6.89 -3.14 -1.01
C ALA A 40 7.86 -2.05 -1.49
N ILE A 41 7.30 -0.97 -2.04
CA ILE A 41 8.03 0.16 -2.59
C ILE A 41 7.67 1.42 -1.80
N GLY A 42 8.66 2.11 -1.26
CA GLY A 42 8.46 3.32 -0.48
C GLY A 42 9.72 4.18 -0.40
N ASN A 43 9.69 5.22 0.43
CA ASN A 43 10.85 6.09 0.67
C ASN A 43 11.10 6.22 2.18
N PRO A 44 11.55 5.13 2.83
CA PRO A 44 11.85 5.17 4.25
C PRO A 44 12.98 6.18 4.48
N PHE A 45 12.80 7.06 5.47
CA PHE A 45 13.78 8.08 5.87
C PHE A 45 14.16 9.15 4.81
N ARG A 46 13.40 9.30 3.71
CA ARG A 46 13.61 10.32 2.65
C ARG A 46 14.96 10.23 1.91
N LEU A 47 15.66 9.10 1.99
CA LEU A 47 17.05 8.99 1.53
C LEU A 47 17.25 8.27 0.19
N ARG A 48 16.25 7.52 -0.31
CA ARG A 48 16.17 6.90 -1.66
C ARG A 48 14.94 5.99 -1.71
N SER A 49 14.30 5.87 -2.88
CA SER A 49 13.26 4.85 -3.09
C SER A 49 13.82 3.47 -2.76
N THR A 50 13.19 2.79 -1.80
CA THR A 50 13.60 1.47 -1.32
C THR A 50 12.57 0.45 -1.78
N VAL A 51 13.06 -0.69 -2.25
CA VAL A 51 12.25 -1.85 -2.62
C VAL A 51 12.61 -2.98 -1.68
N VAL A 52 11.61 -3.59 -1.06
CA VAL A 52 11.78 -4.75 -0.18
C VAL A 52 10.86 -5.86 -0.67
N ALA A 53 11.41 -7.08 -0.78
CA ALA A 53 10.63 -8.26 -1.12
C ALA A 53 10.11 -8.97 0.13
N GLY A 54 8.96 -9.60 -0.02
CA GLY A 54 8.37 -10.50 0.96
C GLY A 54 7.28 -11.34 0.30
N ILE A 55 6.45 -11.95 1.11
CA ILE A 55 5.28 -12.71 0.68
C ILE A 55 4.00 -12.15 1.29
N VAL A 56 2.86 -12.51 0.71
CA VAL A 56 1.57 -12.38 1.39
C VAL A 56 1.53 -13.36 2.56
N SER A 57 1.53 -12.84 3.78
CA SER A 57 1.47 -13.64 5.01
C SER A 57 0.03 -13.92 5.45
N ALA A 58 -0.90 -13.00 5.17
CA ALA A 58 -2.33 -13.17 5.42
C ALA A 58 -3.15 -12.14 4.61
N LEU A 59 -4.45 -12.40 4.45
CA LEU A 59 -5.41 -11.55 3.72
C LEU A 59 -6.58 -11.17 4.63
N SER A 60 -7.32 -10.13 4.24
CA SER A 60 -8.56 -9.69 4.89
C SER A 60 -8.42 -9.50 6.41
N ARG A 61 -7.28 -8.93 6.83
CA ARG A 61 -6.98 -8.71 8.24
C ARG A 61 -7.67 -7.45 8.75
N ASP A 62 -8.41 -7.60 9.84
CA ASP A 62 -8.88 -6.52 10.71
C ASP A 62 -7.99 -6.55 11.97
N VAL A 63 -7.18 -5.49 12.16
CA VAL A 63 -6.16 -5.42 13.22
C VAL A 63 -6.31 -4.20 14.11
N GLN A 64 -7.31 -3.36 13.85
CA GLN A 64 -7.71 -2.19 14.65
C GLN A 64 -6.58 -1.17 14.81
N ILE A 65 -5.86 -0.88 13.72
CA ILE A 65 -4.78 0.11 13.71
C ILE A 65 -5.27 1.50 13.30
N ILE A 66 -6.41 1.60 12.60
CA ILE A 66 -7.02 2.87 12.24
C ILE A 66 -7.77 3.44 13.45
N ASP A 67 -7.35 4.62 13.89
CA ASP A 67 -7.94 5.37 15.02
C ASP A 67 -9.20 6.13 14.60
N ASP A 68 -10.20 5.39 14.12
CA ASP A 68 -11.54 5.87 13.76
C ASP A 68 -12.59 4.89 14.31
N GLN A 69 -13.70 5.41 14.85
CA GLN A 69 -14.79 4.59 15.40
C GLN A 69 -15.52 3.79 14.33
N MET A 70 -15.50 4.27 13.08
CA MET A 70 -16.08 3.63 11.90
C MET A 70 -15.00 3.03 10.99
N ARG A 71 -13.85 2.62 11.54
CA ARG A 71 -12.76 2.02 10.76
C ARG A 71 -13.24 0.91 9.83
N ILE A 72 -12.72 0.91 8.62
CA ILE A 72 -12.94 -0.10 7.59
C ILE A 72 -11.57 -0.67 7.24
N GLU A 73 -11.30 -1.88 7.74
CA GLU A 73 -10.02 -2.55 7.57
C GLU A 73 -10.18 -3.86 6.82
N SER A 74 -9.32 -4.07 5.82
CA SER A 74 -9.15 -5.33 5.12
C SER A 74 -7.73 -5.38 4.59
N PHE A 75 -6.78 -5.61 5.50
CA PHE A 75 -5.37 -5.51 5.16
C PHE A 75 -4.80 -6.80 4.55
N ILE A 76 -3.87 -6.60 3.63
CA ILE A 76 -2.91 -7.60 3.20
C ILE A 76 -1.73 -7.51 4.17
N GLN A 77 -1.45 -8.61 4.87
CA GLN A 77 -0.28 -8.71 5.73
C GLN A 77 0.89 -9.27 4.92
N THR A 78 2.06 -8.68 5.05
CA THR A 78 3.31 -9.16 4.43
C THR A 78 4.45 -9.17 5.43
N ASP A 79 5.44 -10.03 5.20
CA ASP A 79 6.69 -10.06 5.95
C ASP A 79 7.77 -9.14 5.34
N ALA A 80 7.48 -8.48 4.21
CA ALA A 80 8.33 -7.43 3.68
C ALA A 80 8.53 -6.35 4.76
N ALA A 81 9.79 -5.94 4.98
CA ALA A 81 10.13 -4.99 6.04
C ALA A 81 9.57 -3.58 5.76
N ILE A 82 8.38 -3.30 6.31
CA ILE A 82 7.71 -2.01 6.22
C ILE A 82 8.09 -1.16 7.44
N ASN A 83 8.67 0.02 7.19
CA ASN A 83 9.12 0.96 8.22
C ASN A 83 8.49 2.36 8.00
N LYS A 84 8.61 3.24 9.00
CA LYS A 84 8.20 4.66 8.86
C LYS A 84 8.79 5.28 7.59
N GLY A 85 7.92 5.87 6.77
CA GLY A 85 8.26 6.41 5.45
C GLY A 85 7.92 5.52 4.25
N ASN A 86 7.46 4.28 4.50
CA ASN A 86 6.77 3.48 3.48
C ASN A 86 5.26 3.76 3.41
N SER A 87 4.68 4.44 4.41
CA SER A 87 3.25 4.79 4.44
C SER A 87 2.80 5.52 3.18
N GLY A 88 1.74 5.03 2.54
CA GLY A 88 1.25 5.51 1.25
C GLY A 88 2.02 4.99 0.03
N GLY A 89 3.06 4.18 0.25
CA GLY A 89 3.83 3.51 -0.80
C GLY A 89 3.07 2.31 -1.40
N ALA A 90 3.60 1.77 -2.49
CA ALA A 90 2.96 0.67 -3.22
C ALA A 90 3.33 -0.69 -2.65
N LEU A 91 2.37 -1.62 -2.65
CA LEU A 91 2.60 -3.06 -2.63
C LEU A 91 2.27 -3.60 -4.02
N VAL A 92 3.21 -4.27 -4.67
CA VAL A 92 3.04 -4.79 -6.04
C VAL A 92 3.29 -6.30 -6.11
N ASN A 93 2.61 -6.97 -7.02
CA ASN A 93 2.88 -8.38 -7.35
C ASN A 93 4.13 -8.52 -8.25
N THR A 94 4.52 -9.76 -8.57
CA THR A 94 5.69 -10.05 -9.43
C THR A 94 5.57 -9.52 -10.86
N SER A 95 4.36 -9.17 -11.30
CA SER A 95 4.09 -8.54 -12.59
C SER A 95 4.19 -7.01 -12.53
N GLY A 96 4.50 -6.43 -11.36
CA GLY A 96 4.59 -4.99 -11.14
C GLY A 96 3.23 -4.28 -11.04
N GLN A 97 2.14 -5.04 -10.86
CA GLN A 97 0.79 -4.48 -10.72
C GLN A 97 0.55 -4.07 -9.26
N LEU A 98 -0.06 -2.90 -9.06
CA LEU A 98 -0.44 -2.39 -7.75
C LEU A 98 -1.57 -3.23 -7.16
N ILE A 99 -1.34 -3.84 -6.00
CA ILE A 99 -2.29 -4.71 -5.31
C ILE A 99 -2.62 -4.21 -3.89
N GLY A 100 -1.90 -3.21 -3.39
CA GLY A 100 -2.15 -2.64 -2.07
C GLY A 100 -1.39 -1.33 -1.85
N ILE A 101 -1.79 -0.61 -0.80
CA ILE A 101 -1.11 0.59 -0.32
C ILE A 101 -0.55 0.27 1.07
N ASN A 102 0.74 0.52 1.27
CA ASN A 102 1.39 0.25 2.55
C ASN A 102 0.84 1.20 3.62
N THR A 103 0.30 0.65 4.69
CA THR A 103 -0.04 1.35 5.93
C THR A 103 0.40 0.49 7.14
N ALA A 104 0.57 1.13 8.29
CA ALA A 104 1.11 0.52 9.51
C ALA A 104 0.65 1.29 10.75
#